data_AF-A0A969IIN2-F1
#
_entry.id   AF-A0A969IIN2-F1
#
_cell.length_a   1.000
_cell.length_b   1.000
_cell.length_c   1.000
_cell.angle_alpha   90.00
_cell.angle_beta   90.00
_cell.angle_gamma   90.00
#
_symmetry.space_group_name_H-M   'P 1'
#
loop_
_entity.id
_entity.type
_entity.pdbx_description
1 polymer ?
#
loop_
_entity_poly.entity_id
_entity_poly.type
_entity_poly.pdbx_seq_one_letter_code
_entity_poly.pdbx_strand_id
1 'polypeptide(L)' 'MDRIIYDAANGNIYYDPDGVGGAAQTQFATLSAGLALGNADIFVF' A
#
# COMPACT_ATOMS: atom_id res chain seq x y z
N MET A 1 8.42 -11.55 1.63
CA MET A 1 9.01 -10.20 1.73
C MET A 1 7.85 -9.26 1.91
N ASP A 2 7.91 -8.39 2.91
CA ASP A 2 6.82 -7.46 3.18
C ASP A 2 6.65 -6.44 2.03
N ARG A 3 5.40 -6.17 1.66
CA ARG A 3 5.05 -5.18 0.62
C ARG A 3 3.97 -4.23 1.11
N ILE A 4 4.16 -2.97 0.74
CA ILE A 4 3.08 -1.99 0.73
C ILE A 4 2.53 -1.93 -0.69
N ILE A 5 1.22 -2.11 -0.81
CA ILE A 5 0.52 -2.14 -2.10
C ILE A 5 -0.44 -0.96 -2.13
N TYR A 6 -0.38 -0.19 -3.22
CA TYR A 6 -1.27 0.95 -3.46
C TYR A 6 -2.23 0.62 -4.60
N ASP A 7 -3.53 0.62 -4.29
CA ASP A 7 -4.61 0.58 -5.29
C ASP A 7 -4.99 2.01 -5.69
N ALA A 8 -4.50 2.43 -6.86
CA ALA A 8 -4.74 3.76 -7.39
C ALA A 8 -6.21 4.02 -7.82
N ALA A 9 -7.02 2.97 -8.00
CA ALA A 9 -8.42 3.15 -8.41
C ALA A 9 -9.27 3.73 -7.28
N ASN A 10 -9.02 3.29 -6.05
CA ASN A 10 -9.82 3.65 -4.88
C ASN A 10 -9.02 4.37 -3.79
N GLY A 11 -7.71 4.48 -3.96
CA GLY A 11 -6.80 5.08 -2.98
C GLY A 11 -6.42 4.16 -1.83
N ASN A 12 -6.71 2.86 -1.91
CA ASN A 12 -6.50 1.93 -0.80
C ASN A 12 -5.02 1.57 -0.64
N ILE A 13 -4.56 1.46 0.60
CA ILE A 13 -3.23 0.95 0.94
C ILE A 13 -3.37 -0.36 1.71
N TYR A 14 -2.63 -1.37 1.25
CA TYR A 14 -2.59 -2.70 1.84
C TYR A 14 -1.17 -3.03 2.29
N TYR A 15 -1.09 -3.82 3.36
CA TYR A 15 0.12 -4.50 3.79
C TYR A 15 0.00 -5.98 3.44
N ASP A 16 0.99 -6.49 2.69
CA ASP A 16 1.15 -7.90 2.38
C ASP A 16 2.42 -8.42 3.07
N PRO A 17 2.29 -9.29 4.07
CA PRO A 17 3.44 -9.79 4.83
C PRO A 17 4.32 -10.77 4.05
N ASP A 18 3.79 -11.46 3.04
CA ASP A 18 4.55 -12.46 2.30
C ASP A 18 5.03 -11.97 0.93
N GLY A 19 4.35 -10.99 0.34
CA GLY A 19 4.71 -10.33 -0.91
C GLY A 19 4.65 -11.24 -2.14
N VAL A 20 4.10 -12.44 -1.99
CA VAL A 20 4.00 -13.47 -3.03
C VAL A 20 2.57 -14.02 -3.16
N GLY A 21 1.64 -13.52 -2.34
CA GLY A 21 0.20 -13.79 -2.44
C GLY A 21 -0.26 -15.10 -1.76
N GLY A 22 0.55 -15.69 -0.88
CA GLY A 22 0.16 -16.85 -0.08
C GLY A 22 -0.62 -16.48 1.18
N ALA A 23 -0.39 -15.29 1.71
CA ALA A 23 -1.11 -14.65 2.80
C ALA A 23 -2.06 -13.58 2.27
N ALA A 24 -3.18 -13.38 2.95
CA ALA A 24 -4.10 -12.29 2.59
C ALA A 24 -3.49 -10.94 2.96
N GLN A 25 -3.52 -9.99 2.01
CA GLN A 25 -3.18 -8.59 2.29
C GLN A 25 -4.23 -7.95 3.22
N THR A 26 -3.79 -7.06 4.10
CA THR A 26 -4.66 -6.32 5.02
C THR A 26 -4.71 -4.85 4.62
N GLN A 27 -5.90 -4.31 4.38
CA GLN A 27 -6.09 -2.87 4.18
C GLN A 27 -5.94 -2.15 5.51
N PHE A 28 -5.13 -1.09 5.55
CA PHE A 28 -4.92 -0.30 6.77
C PHE A 28 -5.06 1.20 6.57
N ALA A 29 -5.15 1.69 5.33
CA ALA A 29 -5.39 3.10 5.04
C ALA A 29 -6.11 3.31 3.68
N THR A 30 -6.66 4.52 3.52
CA THR A 30 -7.17 5.05 2.25
C THR A 30 -6.68 6.48 2.08
N LEU A 31 -6.14 6.79 0.91
CA LEU A 31 -5.69 8.12 0.53
C LEU A 31 -6.80 8.88 -0.20
N SER A 32 -6.95 10.17 0.12
CA SER A 32 -7.80 11.07 -0.67
C SER A 32 -7.20 11.33 -2.06
N ALA A 33 -8.05 11.59 -3.04
CA ALA A 33 -7.60 12.01 -4.37
C ALA A 33 -6.94 13.40 -4.33
N GLY A 34 -6.09 13.69 -5.32
CA GLY A 34 -5.43 14.99 -5.49
C GLY A 34 -4.18 15.20 -4.62
N LEU A 35 -3.68 14.15 -3.96
CA LEU A 35 -2.40 14.19 -3.25
C LEU A 35 -1.24 14.15 -4.26
N ALA A 36 -0.26 15.04 -4.10
CA ALA A 36 1.01 14.99 -4.83
C ALA A 36 1.96 13.95 -4.21
N LEU A 37 1.51 12.70 -4.07
CA LEU A 37 2.24 11.62 -3.41
C LEU A 37 3.42 11.14 -4.28
N GLY A 38 4.61 11.02 -3.70
CA GLY A 38 5.81 10.49 -4.34
C GLY A 38 6.42 9.31 -3.59
N ASN A 39 7.43 8.66 -4.18
CA ASN A 39 8.14 7.55 -3.53
C ASN A 39 8.88 7.98 -2.25
N ALA A 40 9.13 9.28 -2.07
CA ALA A 40 9.77 9.84 -0.88
C ALA A 40 8.82 9.94 0.32
N ASP A 41 7.51 9.76 0.12
CA ASP A 41 6.50 9.83 1.19
C ASP A 41 6.19 8.44 1.80
N ILE A 42 6.69 7.36 1.20
CA ILE A 42 6.45 5.98 1.63
C ILE A 42 7.76 5.35 2.08
N PHE A 43 7.86 5.04 3.37
CA PHE A 43 9.03 4.40 3.97
C PHE A 43 8.68 2.99 4.45
N VAL A 44 9.54 2.03 4.13
CA VAL A 44 9.51 0.67 4.67
C VAL A 44 10.90 0.41 5.25
N PHE A 45 10.99 0.06 6.53
CA PHE A 45 12.23 -0.17 7.27
C PHE A 45 12.47 -1.65 7.53
#